data_AF-A0A1V6P1P6-F1
#
_entry.id   AF-A0A1V6P1P6-F1
#
_cell.length_a   1.000
_cell.length_b   1.000
_cell.length_c   1.000
_cell.angle_alpha   90.00
_cell.angle_beta   90.00
_cell.angle_gamma   90.00
#
_symmetry.space_group_name_H-M   'P 1'
#
loop_
_entity.id
_entity.type
_entity.pdbx_description
1 polymer ?
#
loop_
_entity_poly.entity_id
_entity_poly.type
_entity_poly.pdbx_seq_one_letter_code
_entity_poly.pdbx_strand_id
1 'polypeptide(L)'
;MFKIKAAETGRCNCDEGSQTPKHILMQCPRYVIPRTNLWEKLWDIGINEMDYDKIVSKPQATRYVVNFMHRTGLLQQFQYMTPEDDDDEPTGLAAIDLGMEDDGY
;
A
#
# COMPACT_ATOMS: atom_id res chain seq x y z
N MET A 1 -41.38 0.66 10.06
CA MET A 1 -40.50 -0.51 9.87
C MET A 1 -39.12 0.02 9.53
N PHE A 2 -38.18 0.02 10.49
CA PHE A 2 -36.83 0.52 10.26
C PHE A 2 -36.02 -0.59 9.60
N LYS A 3 -35.52 -0.34 8.39
CA LYS A 3 -34.51 -1.21 7.75
C LYS A 3 -33.21 -1.01 8.53
N ILE A 4 -32.95 -1.89 9.49
CA ILE A 4 -31.62 -2.01 10.09
C ILE A 4 -30.67 -2.29 8.91
N LYS A 5 -29.83 -1.32 8.57
CA LYS A 5 -28.73 -1.57 7.62
C LYS A 5 -27.91 -2.69 8.25
N ALA A 6 -27.66 -3.77 7.50
CA ALA A 6 -26.84 -4.88 7.98
C ALA A 6 -25.60 -4.30 8.66
N ALA A 7 -25.40 -4.65 9.93
CA ALA A 7 -24.21 -4.22 10.65
C ALA A 7 -22.99 -4.58 9.80
N GLU A 8 -22.05 -3.65 9.65
CA GLU A 8 -20.77 -3.91 8.98
C GLU A 8 -20.17 -5.14 9.65
N THR A 9 -20.25 -6.28 8.97
CA THR A 9 -19.77 -7.52 9.54
C THR A 9 -18.26 -7.41 9.51
N GLY A 10 -17.60 -7.56 10.67
CA GLY A 10 -16.14 -7.67 10.72
C GLY A 10 -15.61 -8.94 10.04
N ARG A 11 -16.47 -9.77 9.42
CA ARG A 11 -16.11 -10.97 8.67
C ARG A 11 -15.72 -10.60 7.24
N CYS A 12 -14.69 -11.26 6.73
CA CYS A 12 -14.31 -11.13 5.33
C CYS A 12 -15.34 -11.84 4.45
N ASN A 13 -15.64 -11.26 3.28
CA ASN A 13 -16.51 -11.85 2.26
C ASN A 13 -15.92 -13.10 1.58
N CYS A 14 -14.76 -13.59 2.01
CA CYS A 14 -14.26 -14.91 1.63
C CYS A 14 -14.76 -16.03 2.55
N ASP A 15 -15.57 -15.69 3.57
CA ASP A 15 -16.11 -16.57 4.61
C ASP A 15 -15.06 -17.17 5.56
N GLU A 16 -13.77 -17.01 5.27
CA GLU A 16 -12.63 -17.51 6.04
C GLU A 16 -12.00 -16.45 6.97
N GLY A 17 -12.74 -16.04 7.99
CA GLY A 17 -12.21 -15.20 9.07
C GLY A 17 -12.60 -13.73 9.01
N SER A 18 -11.88 -12.89 9.75
CA SER A 18 -12.20 -11.46 9.91
C SER A 18 -11.55 -10.60 8.83
N GLN A 19 -12.23 -9.52 8.42
CA GLN A 19 -11.72 -8.53 7.48
C GLN A 19 -10.66 -7.66 8.16
N THR A 20 -9.45 -8.20 8.28
CA THR A 20 -8.28 -7.52 8.85
C THR A 20 -7.20 -7.33 7.80
N PRO A 21 -6.33 -6.30 7.94
CA PRO A 21 -5.21 -6.12 7.03
C PRO A 21 -4.35 -7.39 6.89
N LYS A 22 -4.05 -8.07 8.01
CA LYS A 22 -3.28 -9.32 8.00
C LYS A 22 -3.96 -10.42 7.20
N HIS A 23 -5.27 -10.61 7.36
CA HIS A 23 -6.02 -11.61 6.59
C HIS A 23 -6.01 -11.27 5.09
N ILE A 24 -6.34 -10.03 4.71
CA ILE A 24 -6.39 -9.62 3.29
C ILE A 24 -4.99 -9.73 2.64
N LEU A 25 -3.95 -9.28 3.33
CA LEU A 25 -2.59 -9.24 2.83
C LEU A 25 -1.96 -10.64 2.70
N MET A 26 -2.27 -11.57 3.60
CA MET A 26 -1.50 -12.81 3.73
C MET A 26 -2.30 -14.08 3.42
N GLN A 27 -3.62 -14.09 3.65
CA GLN A 27 -4.40 -15.33 3.76
C GLN A 27 -5.58 -15.38 2.79
N CYS A 28 -6.23 -14.24 2.54
CA CYS A 28 -7.50 -14.20 1.84
C CYS A 28 -7.38 -14.78 0.42
N PRO A 29 -8.17 -15.81 0.06
CA PRO A 29 -8.07 -16.46 -1.26
C PRO A 29 -8.56 -15.55 -2.40
N ARG A 30 -9.37 -14.54 -2.10
CA ARG A 30 -9.90 -13.60 -3.11
C ARG A 30 -8.83 -12.67 -3.69
N TYR A 31 -7.70 -12.51 -3.00
CA TYR A 31 -6.64 -11.57 -3.36
C TYR A 31 -5.33 -12.24 -3.76
N VAL A 32 -5.36 -13.53 -4.16
CA VAL A 32 -4.16 -14.26 -4.59
C VAL A 32 -3.41 -13.52 -5.71
N ILE A 33 -4.12 -13.08 -6.75
CA ILE A 33 -3.47 -12.40 -7.90
C ILE A 33 -2.85 -11.06 -7.49
N PRO A 34 -3.59 -10.11 -6.85
CA PRO A 34 -2.98 -8.87 -6.38
C PRO A 34 -1.83 -9.09 -5.38
N ARG A 35 -1.90 -10.16 -4.58
CA ARG A 35 -0.87 -10.50 -3.60
C ARG A 35 0.43 -10.95 -4.27
N THR A 36 0.37 -11.66 -5.40
CA THR A 36 1.57 -12.02 -6.17
C THR A 36 2.36 -10.78 -6.59
N ASN A 37 1.69 -9.76 -7.15
CA ASN A 37 2.37 -8.53 -7.56
C ASN A 37 2.96 -7.74 -6.36
N LEU A 38 2.27 -7.75 -5.22
CA LEU A 38 2.83 -7.19 -3.99
C LEU A 38 4.12 -7.93 -3.59
N TRP A 39 4.13 -9.27 -3.62
CA TRP A 39 5.30 -10.05 -3.24
C TRP A 39 6.51 -9.79 -4.14
N GLU A 40 6.31 -9.60 -5.44
CA GLU A 40 7.39 -9.21 -6.37
C GLU A 40 8.05 -7.89 -5.91
N LYS A 41 7.25 -6.85 -5.63
CA LYS A 41 7.76 -5.56 -5.14
C LYS A 41 8.45 -5.67 -3.79
N LEU A 42 7.99 -6.55 -2.91
CA LEU A 42 8.60 -6.80 -1.61
C LEU A 42 9.97 -7.51 -1.75
N TRP A 43 10.08 -8.46 -2.69
CA TRP A 43 11.35 -9.12 -2.99
C TRP A 43 12.39 -8.16 -3.55
N ASP A 44 12.00 -7.23 -4.42
CA ASP A 44 12.93 -6.23 -4.99
C ASP A 44 13.58 -5.33 -3.93
N ILE A 45 12.90 -5.11 -2.79
CA ILE A 45 13.44 -4.34 -1.65
C ILE A 45 14.02 -5.24 -0.53
N GLY A 46 14.26 -6.52 -0.83
CA GLY A 46 14.91 -7.48 0.08
C GLY A 46 14.03 -8.01 1.21
N ILE A 47 12.71 -8.02 1.04
CA ILE A 47 11.76 -8.66 1.98
C ILE A 47 11.37 -10.03 1.45
N ASN A 48 12.02 -11.07 1.99
CA ASN A 48 11.86 -12.44 1.51
C ASN A 48 11.02 -13.32 2.45
N GLU A 49 10.62 -12.78 3.59
CA GLU A 49 9.89 -13.51 4.63
C GLU A 49 8.42 -13.07 4.67
N MET A 50 7.53 -14.05 4.77
CA MET A 50 6.10 -13.83 4.96
C MET A 50 5.74 -13.49 6.41
N ASP A 51 6.23 -12.34 6.90
CA ASP A 51 5.96 -11.85 8.24
C ASP A 51 5.25 -10.49 8.17
N TYR A 52 3.97 -10.48 8.55
CA TYR A 52 3.12 -9.29 8.51
C TYR A 52 3.74 -8.12 9.29
N ASP A 53 4.22 -8.38 10.51
CA ASP A 53 4.70 -7.34 11.41
C ASP A 53 6.00 -6.74 10.89
N LYS A 54 6.89 -7.55 10.30
CA LYS A 54 8.12 -7.08 9.64
C LYS A 54 7.82 -6.25 8.39
N ILE A 55 6.81 -6.62 7.61
CA ILE A 55 6.41 -5.89 6.39
C ILE A 55 5.89 -4.50 6.76
N VAL A 56 4.90 -4.41 7.67
CA VAL A 56 4.29 -3.11 8.01
C VAL A 56 5.20 -2.21 8.84
N SER A 57 6.28 -2.75 9.42
CA SER A 57 7.31 -1.98 10.12
C SER A 57 8.30 -1.27 9.19
N LYS A 58 8.35 -1.64 7.89
CA LYS A 58 9.27 -1.06 6.91
C LYS A 58 8.57 0.03 6.09
N PRO A 59 8.98 1.31 6.15
CA PRO A 59 8.27 2.40 5.47
C PRO A 59 8.07 2.19 3.96
N GLN A 60 9.09 1.68 3.26
CA GLN A 60 9.00 1.37 1.82
C GLN A 60 7.97 0.28 1.52
N ALA A 61 7.95 -0.79 2.33
CA ALA A 61 6.99 -1.87 2.18
C ALA A 61 5.57 -1.43 2.51
N THR A 62 5.40 -0.59 3.53
CA THR A 62 4.12 -0.03 3.93
C THR A 62 3.46 0.75 2.79
N ARG A 63 4.23 1.45 1.94
CA ARG A 63 3.68 2.10 0.73
C ARG A 63 3.02 1.09 -0.21
N TYR A 64 3.68 -0.03 -0.48
CA TYR A 64 3.11 -1.09 -1.32
C TYR A 64 1.90 -1.76 -0.67
N VAL A 65 1.93 -1.98 0.65
CA VAL A 65 0.78 -2.52 1.40
C VAL A 65 -0.42 -1.58 1.33
N VAL A 66 -0.22 -0.27 1.51
CA VAL A 66 -1.28 0.73 1.42
C VAL A 66 -1.86 0.77 0.01
N ASN A 67 -1.02 0.75 -1.03
CA ASN A 67 -1.48 0.71 -2.41
C ASN A 67 -2.31 -0.56 -2.70
N PHE A 68 -1.85 -1.72 -2.22
CA PHE A 68 -2.61 -2.97 -2.29
C PHE A 68 -3.97 -2.84 -1.58
N MET A 69 -4.00 -2.33 -0.35
CA MET A 69 -5.24 -2.15 0.43
C MET A 69 -6.21 -1.20 -0.26
N HIS A 70 -5.72 -0.08 -0.81
CA HIS A 70 -6.50 0.86 -1.59
C HIS A 70 -7.16 0.16 -2.79
N ARG A 71 -6.38 -0.60 -3.58
CA ARG A 71 -6.89 -1.36 -4.74
C ARG A 71 -7.93 -2.41 -4.36
N THR A 72 -7.83 -3.02 -3.18
CA THR A 72 -8.85 -3.99 -2.72
C THR A 72 -10.20 -3.35 -2.37
N GLY A 73 -10.23 -2.04 -2.06
CA GLY A 73 -11.43 -1.29 -1.71
C GLY A 73 -12.15 -1.73 -0.42
N LEU A 74 -11.60 -2.71 0.31
CA LEU A 74 -12.27 -3.36 1.43
C LEU A 74 -12.33 -2.52 2.71
N LEU A 75 -11.27 -1.77 2.95
CA LEU A 75 -11.10 -1.00 4.18
C LEU A 75 -11.37 0.47 3.84
N GLN A 76 -12.53 0.97 4.28
CA GLN A 76 -13.01 2.32 3.97
C GLN A 76 -12.00 3.42 4.33
N GLN A 77 -11.17 3.17 5.35
CA GLN A 77 -10.04 4.03 5.74
C GLN A 77 -9.02 4.29 4.62
N PHE A 78 -8.93 3.42 3.60
CA PHE A 78 -8.03 3.60 2.45
C PHE A 78 -8.74 4.16 1.22
N GLN A 79 -10.07 4.35 1.23
CA GLN A 79 -10.81 4.87 0.07
C GLN A 79 -10.54 6.36 -0.20
N TYR A 80 -10.12 7.12 0.81
CA TYR A 80 -9.83 8.55 0.69
C TYR A 80 -8.37 8.88 0.37
N MET A 81 -7.49 7.87 0.33
CA MET A 81 -6.12 8.06 -0.11
C MET A 81 -6.09 7.92 -1.62
N THR A 82 -5.83 9.00 -2.36
CA THR A 82 -5.34 8.89 -3.74
C THR A 82 -3.88 8.50 -3.66
N PRO A 83 -3.48 7.27 -4.03
CA PRO A 83 -2.07 6.99 -4.23
C PRO A 83 -1.62 7.93 -5.35
N GLU A 84 -0.66 8.80 -5.06
CA GLU A 84 0.10 9.46 -6.11
C GLU A 84 0.71 8.32 -6.93
N ASP A 85 0.44 8.32 -8.23
CA ASP A 85 0.90 7.27 -9.14
C ASP A 85 2.43 7.43 -9.28
N ASP A 86 3.18 6.81 -8.38
CA ASP A 86 4.67 6.73 -8.40
C ASP A 86 5.18 5.88 -9.60
N ASP A 87 4.54 5.98 -10.77
CA ASP A 87 5.12 5.55 -12.06
C ASP A 87 5.74 6.73 -12.82
N ASP A 88 5.62 7.95 -12.29
CA ASP A 88 6.50 9.06 -12.70
C ASP A 88 7.84 8.89 -11.99
N GLU A 89 8.85 8.49 -12.78
CA GLU A 89 10.27 8.76 -12.57
C GLU A 89 10.49 10.03 -11.71
N PRO A 90 11.42 10.07 -10.74
CA PRO A 90 11.67 11.26 -9.96
C PRO A 90 12.33 12.35 -10.83
N THR A 91 11.54 13.00 -11.68
CA THR A 91 11.88 14.23 -12.39
C THR A 91 11.75 15.36 -11.38
N GLY A 92 12.74 15.49 -10.49
CA GLY A 92 12.61 16.43 -9.39
C GLY A 92 13.85 16.69 -8.55
N LEU A 93 15.04 16.23 -8.93
CA LEU A 93 16.26 16.91 -8.50
C LEU A 93 16.47 18.08 -9.44
N ALA A 94 15.64 19.12 -9.30
CA ALA A 94 15.94 20.42 -9.87
C ALA A 94 17.32 20.80 -9.35
N ALA A 95 18.28 20.84 -10.27
CA ALA A 95 19.60 21.39 -10.04
C ALA A 95 19.43 22.74 -9.33
N ILE A 96 19.85 22.81 -8.07
CA ILE A 96 20.20 24.09 -7.47
C ILE A 96 21.47 24.56 -8.18
N ASP A 97 21.27 25.11 -9.38
CA ASP A 97 22.22 26.00 -10.03
C ASP A 97 22.33 27.24 -9.16
N LEU A 98 23.20 27.17 -8.14
CA LEU A 98 23.67 28.35 -7.46
C LEU A 98 24.67 29.02 -8.39
N GLY A 99 24.13 29.84 -9.28
CA GLY A 99 24.87 30.87 -9.99
C GLY A 99 25.66 31.69 -8.98
N MET A 100 26.99 31.58 -9.06
CA MET A 100 27.92 32.51 -8.46
C MET A 100 28.75 33.11 -9.60
N GLU A 101 28.15 34.12 -10.22
CA GLU A 101 28.81 35.20 -10.99
C GLU A 101 29.69 35.99 -10.00
N ASP A 102 31.01 35.94 -10.12
CA ASP A 102 31.90 36.85 -10.87
C ASP A 102 32.07 38.25 -10.26
N ASP A 103 33.20 38.47 -9.58
CA ASP A 103 34.16 39.57 -9.74
C ASP A 103 35.25 39.41 -8.63
N GLY A 104 36.54 39.71 -8.76
CA GLY A 104 37.27 40.52 -9.72
C GLY A 104 38.13 41.56 -8.97
N TYR A 105 39.16 41.14 -8.23
CA TYR A 105 40.46 41.85 -8.06
C TYR A 105 41.50 40.99 -7.32
#